data_AF-A0A0A8UMU5-F1
#
_entry.id   AF-A0A0A8UMU5-F1
#
_cell.length_a   1.000
_cell.length_b   1.000
_cell.length_c   1.000
_cell.angle_alpha   90.00
_cell.angle_beta   90.00
_cell.angle_gamma   90.00
#
_symmetry.space_group_name_H-M   'P 1'
#
loop_
_entity.id
_entity.type
_entity.pdbx_description
1 polymer ?
#
loop_
_entity_poly.entity_id
_entity_poly.type
_entity_poly.pdbx_seq_one_letter_code
_entity_poly.pdbx_strand_id
1 'polypeptide(L)'
;MSKIGTIFLAMMLFLFNLPVFAASDYILSTTLSCLDQKKLRVIAKELEAAFEKDICANGIKPMQLQWISTTALPQIMNKAFLGVESPPNWQLLTEELMRDCFKEGDLCTEETQRQVAACVQIKVPGILLQLGPWVAENCKKINDEVVEHWPEKKDKVIELIKQFQAQSTQPD
;
A
#
# COMPACT_ATOMS: atom_id res chain seq x y z
N MET A 1 10.87 16.26 4.93
CA MET A 1 10.66 14.91 4.36
C MET A 1 9.30 14.48 4.83
N SER A 2 8.33 14.63 3.93
CA SER A 2 6.92 14.40 4.23
C SER A 2 6.68 12.90 4.43
N LYS A 3 6.05 12.49 5.53
CA LYS A 3 5.74 11.07 5.85
C LYS A 3 4.54 10.55 5.02
N ILE A 4 4.29 11.19 3.88
CA ILE A 4 3.02 11.27 3.16
C ILE A 4 2.88 10.14 2.18
N GLY A 5 3.88 9.97 1.31
CA GLY A 5 3.91 8.81 0.46
C GLY A 5 4.00 7.54 1.26
N THR A 6 4.69 7.56 2.41
CA THR A 6 4.91 6.39 3.27
C THR A 6 3.62 5.70 3.73
N ILE A 7 2.43 6.31 3.65
CA ILE A 7 1.16 5.74 4.16
C ILE A 7 0.32 5.08 3.07
N PHE A 8 0.15 5.72 1.92
CA PHE A 8 -0.49 5.09 0.75
C PHE A 8 0.42 4.00 0.17
N LEU A 9 1.71 4.30 0.22
CA LEU A 9 2.76 3.32 0.08
C LEU A 9 2.77 2.33 1.23
N ALA A 10 2.44 2.64 2.48
CA ALA A 10 2.27 1.60 3.49
C ALA A 10 1.05 0.73 3.21
N MET A 11 -0.01 1.19 2.55
CA MET A 11 -1.13 0.33 2.14
C MET A 11 -0.80 -0.53 0.91
N MET A 12 -0.09 0.04 -0.09
CA MET A 12 0.38 -0.68 -1.29
C MET A 12 1.63 -1.55 -1.02
N LEU A 13 2.51 -1.13 -0.12
CA LEU A 13 3.64 -1.85 0.47
C LEU A 13 3.29 -2.51 1.80
N PHE A 14 2.04 -2.52 2.27
CA PHE A 14 1.69 -3.44 3.37
C PHE A 14 1.86 -4.89 2.90
N LEU A 15 1.89 -5.06 1.58
CA LEU A 15 2.23 -6.26 0.87
C LEU A 15 3.74 -6.40 0.58
N PHE A 16 4.55 -5.33 0.66
CA PHE A 16 5.93 -5.32 0.16
C PHE A 16 7.05 -4.64 0.97
N ASN A 17 6.81 -3.87 2.05
CA ASN A 17 7.70 -3.56 3.19
C ASN A 17 7.23 -2.31 3.97
N LEU A 18 7.13 -2.45 5.30
CA LEU A 18 7.11 -1.37 6.29
C LEU A 18 8.54 -0.88 6.57
N PRO A 19 8.83 0.43 6.58
CA PRO A 19 10.00 0.93 7.29
C PRO A 19 9.56 1.97 8.32
N VAL A 20 8.94 1.55 9.43
CA VAL A 20 8.78 2.44 10.59
C VAL A 20 8.88 1.64 11.92
N PHE A 21 10.05 1.81 12.54
CA PHE A 21 10.46 1.55 13.94
C PHE A 21 11.24 0.26 14.28
N ALA A 22 12.43 0.53 14.83
CA ALA A 22 13.49 -0.34 15.29
C ALA A 22 13.13 -1.22 16.51
N ALA A 23 12.09 -2.02 16.40
CA ALA A 23 11.73 -3.03 17.40
C ALA A 23 11.27 -4.33 16.73
N SER A 24 12.06 -4.87 15.79
CA SER A 24 12.14 -6.30 15.42
C SER A 24 12.91 -6.49 14.10
N ASP A 25 14.13 -5.97 14.02
CA ASP A 25 14.99 -6.17 12.83
C ASP A 25 15.23 -7.66 12.51
N TYR A 26 14.99 -8.59 13.45
CA TYR A 26 15.23 -10.01 13.28
C TYR A 26 14.10 -10.78 12.56
N ILE A 27 12.83 -10.47 12.84
CA ILE A 27 11.68 -11.19 12.26
C ILE A 27 11.37 -10.65 10.86
N LEU A 28 11.57 -9.35 10.64
CA LEU A 28 11.36 -8.72 9.34
C LEU A 28 12.52 -9.02 8.36
N SER A 29 13.77 -9.08 8.83
CA SER A 29 14.91 -9.37 7.94
C SER A 29 14.90 -10.79 7.41
N THR A 30 14.40 -11.76 8.18
CA THR A 30 14.30 -13.15 7.73
C THR A 30 13.16 -13.35 6.73
N THR A 31 11.99 -12.73 6.97
CA THR A 31 10.82 -12.82 6.09
C THR A 31 10.89 -11.94 4.84
N LEU A 32 11.67 -10.85 4.85
CA LEU A 32 11.82 -9.92 3.72
C LEU A 32 13.22 -9.97 3.08
N SER A 33 14.08 -10.89 3.51
CA SER A 33 15.40 -11.14 2.88
C SER A 33 15.32 -11.44 1.38
N CYS A 34 14.18 -11.96 0.94
CA CYS A 34 13.86 -12.33 -0.44
C CYS A 34 13.46 -11.14 -1.32
N LEU A 35 13.12 -9.98 -0.76
CA LEU A 35 12.77 -8.79 -1.55
C LEU A 35 13.97 -7.84 -1.66
N ASP A 36 14.26 -7.35 -2.87
CA ASP A 36 15.32 -6.35 -3.06
C ASP A 36 14.91 -5.02 -2.43
N GLN A 37 15.44 -4.76 -1.22
CA GLN A 37 15.15 -3.54 -0.47
C GLN A 37 15.53 -2.25 -1.20
N LYS A 38 16.56 -2.27 -2.06
CA LYS A 38 16.96 -1.08 -2.82
C LYS A 38 15.92 -0.77 -3.87
N LYS A 39 15.45 -1.78 -4.60
CA LYS A 39 14.39 -1.62 -5.61
C LYS A 39 13.06 -1.26 -4.97
N LEU A 40 12.71 -1.88 -3.86
CA LEU A 40 11.52 -1.50 -3.09
C LEU A 40 11.54 -0.04 -2.67
N ARG A 41 12.70 0.50 -2.24
CA ARG A 41 12.84 1.93 -1.94
C ARG A 41 12.68 2.83 -3.17
N VAL A 42 12.98 2.35 -4.36
CA VAL A 42 12.73 3.09 -5.61
C VAL A 42 11.25 3.08 -5.93
N ILE A 43 10.62 1.90 -5.94
CA ILE A 43 9.16 1.72 -6.11
C ILE A 43 8.40 2.63 -5.13
N ALA A 44 8.86 2.62 -3.88
CA ALA A 44 8.37 3.46 -2.80
C ALA A 44 8.26 4.94 -3.18
N LYS A 45 9.40 5.49 -3.61
CA LYS A 45 9.50 6.91 -3.96
C LYS A 45 8.69 7.26 -5.20
N GLU A 46 8.60 6.35 -6.16
CA GLU A 46 7.82 6.59 -7.38
C GLU A 46 6.33 6.65 -7.09
N LEU A 47 5.81 5.74 -6.26
CA LEU A 47 4.41 5.75 -5.85
C LEU A 47 4.09 6.92 -4.93
N GLU A 48 5.00 7.30 -4.04
CA GLU A 48 4.90 8.52 -3.24
C GLU A 48 4.76 9.76 -4.13
N ALA A 49 5.64 9.91 -5.11
CA ALA A 49 5.59 11.05 -6.03
C ALA A 49 4.30 11.06 -6.87
N ALA A 50 3.82 9.89 -7.31
CA ALA A 50 2.55 9.78 -8.04
C ALA A 50 1.35 10.11 -7.14
N PHE A 51 1.36 9.67 -5.88
CA PHE A 51 0.32 9.99 -4.91
C PHE A 51 0.24 11.50 -4.63
N GLU A 52 1.37 12.12 -4.31
CA GLU A 52 1.41 13.57 -4.03
C GLU A 52 1.00 14.40 -5.25
N LYS A 53 1.49 14.04 -6.44
CA LYS A 53 1.23 14.81 -7.67
C LYS A 53 -0.18 14.61 -8.20
N ASP A 54 -0.61 13.36 -8.34
CA ASP A 54 -1.81 13.01 -9.09
C ASP A 54 -3.01 12.87 -8.15
N ILE A 55 -2.84 12.36 -6.93
CA ILE A 55 -3.98 12.12 -6.04
C ILE A 55 -4.28 13.35 -5.17
N CYS A 56 -3.24 14.00 -4.63
CA CYS A 56 -3.45 15.06 -3.65
C CYS A 56 -3.82 16.45 -4.18
N ALA A 57 -3.98 16.59 -5.50
CA ALA A 57 -4.40 17.85 -6.10
C ALA A 57 -5.78 18.35 -5.60
N ASN A 58 -6.68 17.44 -5.20
CA ASN A 58 -8.07 17.78 -4.86
C ASN A 58 -8.49 17.36 -3.44
N GLY A 59 -7.53 16.88 -2.64
CA GLY A 59 -7.81 16.20 -1.38
C GLY A 59 -8.50 14.85 -1.57
N ILE A 60 -8.44 14.01 -0.54
CA ILE A 60 -9.09 12.70 -0.54
C ILE A 60 -9.91 12.57 0.72
N LYS A 61 -11.20 12.30 0.58
CA LYS A 61 -12.13 12.06 1.70
C LYS A 61 -12.31 10.55 1.95
N PRO A 62 -12.71 10.14 3.17
CA PRO A 62 -12.90 8.72 3.52
C PRO A 62 -13.79 7.94 2.55
N MET A 63 -14.90 8.55 2.12
CA MET A 63 -15.87 7.93 1.22
C MET A 63 -15.28 7.54 -0.13
N GLN A 64 -14.21 8.23 -0.57
CA GLN A 64 -13.55 7.96 -1.83
C GLN A 64 -12.67 6.71 -1.75
N LEU A 65 -12.19 6.31 -0.56
CA LEU A 65 -11.29 5.16 -0.43
C LEU A 65 -11.97 3.81 -0.71
N GLN A 66 -13.31 3.72 -0.69
CA GLN A 66 -14.02 2.47 -1.01
C GLN A 66 -13.67 1.95 -2.41
N TRP A 67 -13.39 2.83 -3.36
CA TRP A 67 -12.96 2.44 -4.70
C TRP A 67 -11.62 1.71 -4.70
N ILE A 68 -10.73 2.03 -3.76
CA ILE A 68 -9.42 1.39 -3.66
C ILE A 68 -9.58 -0.08 -3.32
N SER A 69 -10.37 -0.41 -2.28
CA SER A 69 -10.56 -1.80 -1.86
C SER A 69 -11.38 -2.61 -2.87
N THR A 70 -12.37 -2.00 -3.51
CA THR A 70 -13.33 -2.70 -4.38
C THR A 70 -12.95 -2.71 -5.87
N THR A 71 -12.09 -1.80 -6.32
CA THR A 71 -11.77 -1.63 -7.76
C THR A 71 -10.27 -1.63 -8.04
N ALA A 72 -9.47 -0.84 -7.33
CA ALA A 72 -8.03 -0.75 -7.61
C ALA A 72 -7.27 -2.00 -7.18
N LEU A 73 -7.38 -2.33 -5.89
CA LEU A 73 -6.62 -3.43 -5.32
C LEU A 73 -6.93 -4.77 -5.99
N PRO A 74 -8.18 -5.16 -6.32
CA PRO A 74 -8.43 -6.41 -7.02
C PRO A 74 -7.67 -6.55 -8.35
N GLN A 75 -7.35 -5.44 -9.03
CA GLN A 75 -6.60 -5.46 -10.29
C GLN A 75 -5.10 -5.74 -10.11
N ILE A 76 -4.55 -5.54 -8.91
CA ILE A 76 -3.15 -5.83 -8.58
C ILE A 76 -2.99 -6.94 -7.52
N MET A 77 -4.06 -7.26 -6.80
CA MET A 77 -4.15 -8.33 -5.80
C MET A 77 -4.72 -9.60 -6.42
N ASN A 78 -4.04 -10.05 -7.47
CA ASN A 78 -4.40 -11.27 -8.18
C ASN A 78 -3.15 -11.96 -8.73
N LYS A 79 -3.33 -13.22 -9.15
CA LYS A 79 -2.27 -14.05 -9.69
C LYS A 79 -1.56 -13.46 -10.90
N ALA A 80 -2.27 -12.79 -11.79
CA ALA A 80 -1.67 -12.23 -13.01
C ALA A 80 -0.69 -11.10 -12.67
N PHE A 81 -0.97 -10.30 -11.64
CA PHE A 81 -0.08 -9.23 -11.23
C PHE A 81 1.03 -9.73 -10.30
N LEU A 82 0.69 -10.50 -9.25
CA LEU A 82 1.61 -10.93 -8.19
C LEU A 82 2.42 -12.20 -8.54
N GLY A 83 1.99 -12.96 -9.53
CA GLY A 83 2.57 -14.27 -9.86
C GLY A 83 2.16 -15.40 -8.91
N VAL A 84 1.33 -15.10 -7.90
CA VAL A 84 0.81 -16.00 -6.87
C VAL A 84 -0.62 -15.60 -6.51
N GLU A 85 -1.39 -16.52 -5.94
CA GLU A 85 -2.72 -16.17 -5.42
C GLU A 85 -2.61 -15.13 -4.32
N SER A 86 -3.54 -14.17 -4.31
CA SER A 86 -3.59 -13.11 -3.30
C SER A 86 -3.76 -13.69 -1.88
N PRO A 87 -3.28 -13.00 -0.83
CA PRO A 87 -3.42 -13.48 0.53
C PRO A 87 -4.90 -13.61 0.92
N PRO A 88 -5.28 -14.61 1.73
CA PRO A 88 -6.66 -14.70 2.21
C PRO A 88 -7.05 -13.43 2.98
N ASN A 89 -8.31 -13.01 2.85
CA ASN A 89 -8.88 -11.87 3.58
C ASN A 89 -8.19 -10.51 3.37
N TRP A 90 -7.32 -10.35 2.34
CA TRP A 90 -6.63 -9.09 2.08
C TRP A 90 -7.60 -7.91 1.91
N GLN A 91 -8.75 -8.16 1.28
CA GLN A 91 -9.75 -7.13 1.01
C GLN A 91 -10.44 -6.69 2.31
N LEU A 92 -10.90 -7.64 3.13
CA LEU A 92 -11.51 -7.34 4.43
C LEU A 92 -10.54 -6.55 5.30
N LEU A 93 -9.28 -6.98 5.39
CA LEU A 93 -8.27 -6.27 6.18
C LEU A 93 -8.06 -4.83 5.69
N THR A 94 -8.06 -4.62 4.38
CA THR A 94 -7.95 -3.28 3.80
C THR A 94 -9.15 -2.42 4.16
N GLU A 95 -10.36 -2.95 4.03
CA GLU A 95 -11.61 -2.24 4.36
C GLU A 95 -11.65 -1.88 5.85
N GLU A 96 -11.21 -2.79 6.73
CA GLU A 96 -11.07 -2.53 8.16
C GLU A 96 -10.06 -1.42 8.44
N LEU A 97 -8.90 -1.42 7.77
CA LEU A 97 -7.90 -0.37 7.95
C LEU A 97 -8.41 0.99 7.49
N MET A 98 -9.04 1.06 6.32
CA MET A 98 -9.61 2.32 5.81
C MET A 98 -10.67 2.86 6.76
N ARG A 99 -11.62 2.02 7.17
CA ARG A 99 -12.71 2.39 8.08
C ARG A 99 -12.20 2.81 9.46
N ASP A 100 -11.24 2.09 10.01
CA ASP A 100 -10.81 2.30 11.38
C ASP A 100 -9.75 3.42 11.51
N CYS A 101 -8.92 3.62 10.47
CA CYS A 101 -7.80 4.56 10.52
C CYS A 101 -8.02 5.86 9.74
N PHE A 102 -8.96 5.90 8.78
CA PHE A 102 -9.28 7.12 8.05
C PHE A 102 -10.76 7.46 8.16
N LYS A 103 -11.15 8.02 9.32
CA LYS A 103 -12.54 8.31 9.66
C LYS A 103 -13.04 9.65 9.13
N GLU A 104 -12.16 10.64 9.08
CA GLU A 104 -12.48 12.02 8.72
C GLU A 104 -11.25 12.78 8.24
N GLY A 105 -11.48 13.98 7.71
CA GLY A 105 -10.43 14.86 7.20
C GLY A 105 -10.08 14.62 5.74
N ASP A 106 -8.92 15.12 5.37
CA ASP A 106 -8.37 15.02 4.02
C ASP A 106 -7.02 14.31 4.12
N LEU A 107 -6.93 13.12 3.50
CA LEU A 107 -5.73 12.28 3.50
C LEU A 107 -4.51 12.95 2.83
N CYS A 108 -4.67 14.13 2.24
CA CYS A 108 -3.59 14.94 1.69
C CYS A 108 -3.03 15.97 2.66
N THR A 109 -3.63 16.12 3.83
CA THR A 109 -3.10 16.97 4.91
C THR A 109 -2.14 16.20 5.81
N GLU A 110 -1.08 16.88 6.25
CA GLU A 110 -0.06 16.30 7.13
C GLU A 110 -0.67 15.76 8.44
N GLU A 111 -1.68 16.45 8.98
CA GLU A 111 -2.36 16.06 10.21
C GLU A 111 -3.10 14.73 10.05
N THR A 112 -4.00 14.63 9.06
CA THR A 112 -4.75 13.39 8.80
C THR A 112 -3.81 12.23 8.49
N GLN A 113 -2.76 12.47 7.70
CA GLN A 113 -1.75 11.45 7.41
C GLN A 113 -1.05 10.95 8.66
N ARG A 114 -0.63 11.85 9.55
CA ARG A 114 -0.01 11.46 10.82
C ARG A 114 -0.95 10.62 11.68
N GLN A 115 -2.24 10.97 11.72
CA GLN A 115 -3.25 10.21 12.47
C GLN A 115 -3.48 8.82 11.87
N VAL A 116 -3.63 8.73 10.55
CA VAL A 116 -3.79 7.46 9.82
C VAL A 116 -2.56 6.57 10.05
N ALA A 117 -1.35 7.11 9.92
CA ALA A 117 -0.11 6.38 10.16
C ALA A 117 -0.04 5.81 11.59
N ALA A 118 -0.37 6.64 12.60
CA ALA A 118 -0.36 6.20 13.99
C ALA A 118 -1.40 5.10 14.25
N CYS A 119 -2.60 5.20 13.66
CA CYS A 119 -3.62 4.15 13.76
C CYS A 119 -3.14 2.84 13.12
N VAL A 120 -2.61 2.92 11.91
CA VAL A 120 -2.11 1.74 11.18
C VAL A 120 -0.97 1.08 11.94
N GLN A 121 -0.06 1.85 12.54
CA GLN A 121 1.03 1.34 13.38
C GLN A 121 0.53 0.47 14.54
N ILE A 122 -0.57 0.85 15.18
CA ILE A 122 -1.17 0.06 16.26
C ILE A 122 -1.72 -1.28 15.74
N LYS A 123 -2.15 -1.32 14.47
CA LYS A 123 -2.70 -2.52 13.83
C LYS A 123 -1.63 -3.43 13.18
N VAL A 124 -0.39 -2.96 13.02
CA VAL A 124 0.73 -3.73 12.42
C VAL A 124 0.85 -5.14 12.97
N PRO A 125 0.83 -5.39 14.31
CA PRO A 125 0.96 -6.76 14.83
C PRO A 125 -0.13 -7.71 14.33
N GLY A 126 -1.38 -7.24 14.26
CA GLY A 126 -2.50 -8.02 13.74
C GLY A 126 -2.37 -8.30 12.25
N ILE A 127 -1.91 -7.32 11.48
CA ILE A 127 -1.66 -7.49 10.05
C ILE A 127 -0.53 -8.49 9.80
N LEU A 128 0.57 -8.40 10.56
CA LEU A 128 1.69 -9.35 10.46
C LEU A 128 1.25 -10.77 10.82
N LEU A 129 0.37 -10.93 11.81
CA LEU A 129 -0.16 -12.24 12.17
C LEU A 129 -1.01 -12.85 11.04
N GLN A 130 -1.78 -12.03 10.32
CA GLN A 130 -2.65 -12.49 9.24
C GLN A 130 -1.93 -12.70 7.92
N LEU A 131 -1.06 -11.76 7.52
CA LEU A 131 -0.41 -11.74 6.21
C LEU A 131 1.02 -12.29 6.24
N GLY A 132 1.69 -12.29 7.39
CA GLY A 132 3.09 -12.68 7.53
C GLY A 132 3.41 -14.06 6.97
N PRO A 133 2.64 -15.12 7.28
CA PRO A 133 2.86 -16.44 6.70
C PRO A 133 2.80 -16.44 5.17
N TRP A 134 1.77 -15.81 4.58
CA TRP A 134 1.62 -15.72 3.13
C TRP A 134 2.79 -14.96 2.49
N VAL A 135 3.22 -13.85 3.10
CA VAL A 135 4.40 -13.09 2.61
C VAL A 135 5.64 -13.97 2.66
N ALA A 136 5.91 -14.64 3.77
CA ALA A 136 7.09 -15.49 3.92
C ALA A 136 7.12 -16.64 2.89
N GLU A 137 5.96 -17.23 2.59
CA GLU A 137 5.84 -18.31 1.60
C GLU A 137 6.01 -17.83 0.15
N ASN A 138 5.55 -16.62 -0.17
CA ASN A 138 5.45 -16.15 -1.55
C ASN A 138 6.49 -15.08 -1.93
N CYS A 139 7.21 -14.51 -0.96
CA CYS A 139 8.01 -13.30 -1.18
C CYS A 139 9.04 -13.40 -2.31
N LYS A 140 9.68 -14.55 -2.50
CA LYS A 140 10.63 -14.75 -3.62
C LYS A 140 9.92 -14.64 -4.96
N LYS A 141 8.78 -15.31 -5.09
CA LYS A 141 8.00 -15.28 -6.33
C LYS A 141 7.51 -13.87 -6.63
N ILE A 142 7.14 -13.13 -5.59
CA ILE A 142 6.70 -11.75 -5.78
C ILE A 142 7.86 -10.80 -6.05
N ASN A 143 9.03 -11.01 -5.46
CA ASN A 143 10.24 -10.28 -5.83
C ASN A 143 10.49 -10.43 -7.34
N ASP A 144 10.52 -11.68 -7.80
CA ASP A 144 10.79 -12.02 -9.19
C ASP A 144 9.71 -11.47 -10.13
N GLU A 145 8.44 -11.49 -9.74
CA GLU A 145 7.34 -11.07 -10.61
C GLU A 145 7.07 -9.56 -10.59
N VAL A 146 7.16 -8.92 -9.42
CA VAL A 146 6.72 -7.53 -9.24
C VAL A 146 7.91 -6.58 -9.08
N VAL A 147 8.88 -6.92 -8.22
CA VAL A 147 9.98 -6.00 -7.90
C VAL A 147 10.99 -5.95 -9.04
N GLU A 148 11.36 -7.10 -9.59
CA GLU A 148 12.30 -7.19 -10.71
C GLU A 148 11.70 -6.64 -12.01
N HIS A 149 10.41 -6.86 -12.25
CA HIS A 149 9.68 -6.36 -13.43
C HIS A 149 8.90 -5.08 -13.15
N TRP A 150 9.29 -4.30 -12.12
CA TRP A 150 8.60 -3.08 -11.76
C TRP A 150 8.41 -2.11 -12.95
N PRO A 151 9.39 -1.87 -13.84
CA PRO A 151 9.17 -0.98 -14.98
C PRO A 151 7.96 -1.34 -15.84
N GLU A 152 7.65 -2.63 -15.97
CA GLU A 152 6.50 -3.12 -16.73
C GLU A 152 5.21 -3.08 -15.90
N LYS A 153 5.29 -3.44 -14.61
CA LYS A 153 4.14 -3.48 -13.70
C LYS A 153 3.66 -2.09 -13.28
N LYS A 154 4.57 -1.11 -13.26
CA LYS A 154 4.34 0.28 -12.85
C LYS A 154 3.21 0.93 -13.62
N ASP A 155 3.14 0.74 -14.93
CA ASP A 155 2.15 1.41 -15.77
C ASP A 155 0.72 1.09 -15.33
N LYS A 156 0.47 -0.16 -14.93
CA LYS A 156 -0.84 -0.55 -14.40
C LYS A 156 -1.16 0.16 -13.08
N VAL A 157 -0.18 0.30 -12.20
CA VAL A 157 -0.36 0.99 -10.91
C VAL A 157 -0.61 2.49 -11.12
N ILE A 158 0.14 3.12 -12.02
CA ILE A 158 -0.04 4.53 -12.37
C ILE A 158 -1.39 4.77 -13.06
N GLU A 159 -1.84 3.84 -13.91
CA GLU A 159 -3.19 3.89 -14.50
C GLU A 159 -4.27 3.92 -13.42
N LEU A 160 -4.19 3.02 -12.43
CA LEU A 160 -5.15 2.96 -11.32
C LEU A 160 -5.13 4.23 -10.46
N ILE A 161 -3.96 4.82 -10.23
CA ILE A 161 -3.82 6.10 -9.54
C ILE A 161 -4.55 7.22 -10.28
N LYS A 162 -4.41 7.28 -11.61
CA LYS A 162 -5.10 8.28 -12.43
C LYS A 162 -6.62 8.06 -12.47
N GLN A 163 -7.05 6.80 -12.52
CA GLN A 163 -8.48 6.46 -12.44
C GLN A 163 -9.08 6.90 -11.10
N PHE A 164 -8.36 6.68 -10.01
CA PHE A 164 -8.75 7.15 -8.68
C PHE A 164 -8.90 8.67 -8.63
N GLN A 165 -7.89 9.40 -9.13
CA GLN A 165 -7.94 10.86 -9.22
C GLN A 165 -9.16 11.34 -10.01
N ALA A 166 -9.44 10.73 -11.17
CA ALA A 166 -10.59 11.11 -11.99
C ALA A 166 -11.90 10.92 -11.22
N GLN A 167 -12.05 9.79 -10.52
CA GLN A 167 -13.22 9.53 -9.69
C GLN A 167 -13.34 10.50 -8.50
N SER A 168 -12.22 10.82 -7.83
CA SER A 168 -12.23 11.70 -6.65
C SER A 168 -12.56 13.15 -6.97
N THR A 169 -12.54 13.53 -8.26
CA THR A 169 -12.93 14.86 -8.75
C THR A 169 -14.38 14.98 -9.22
N GLN A 170 -15.13 13.88 -9.30
CA GLN A 170 -16.54 13.95 -9.66
C GLN A 170 -17.35 14.47 -8.46
N PRO A 171 -18.20 15.50 -8.61
CA PRO A 171 -19.11 15.92 -7.56
C PRO A 171 -20.15 14.82 -7.32
N ASP A 172 -20.35 14.46 -6.05
CA ASP A 172 -21.45 13.59 -5.60
C ASP A 172 -22.82 14.15 -6.00
#